data_AF-A0A1V1P5D1-F1
#
_entry.id   AF-A0A1V1P5D1-F1
#
_cell.length_a   1.000
_cell.length_b   1.000
_cell.length_c   1.000
_cell.angle_alpha   90.00
_cell.angle_beta   90.00
_cell.angle_gamma   90.00
#
_symmetry.space_group_name_H-M   'P 1'
#
loop_
_entity.id
_entity.type
_entity.pdbx_description
1 polymer ?
#
loop_
_entity_poly.entity_id
_entity_poly.type
_entity_poly.pdbx_seq_one_letter_code
_entity_poly.pdbx_strand_id
1 'polypeptide(L)' 'MALADVYDALVSKRVYKPPFSHEKAVKIILEGRGSHFDPTLVDAFYEINDNFRKIALNFADFDEERLILSQK' A
#
# COMPACT_ATOMS: atom_id res chain seq x y z
N MET A 1 0.00 3.16 14.61
CA MET A 1 -0.94 2.45 13.70
C MET A 1 -0.20 1.27 13.09
N ALA A 2 -0.91 0.19 12.77
CA ALA A 2 -0.30 -0.98 12.12
C ALA A 2 0.06 -0.66 10.66
N LEU A 3 1.17 -1.21 10.16
CA LEU A 3 1.64 -1.01 8.79
C LEU A 3 0.58 -1.39 7.75
N ALA A 4 -0.12 -2.52 7.96
CA ALA A 4 -1.14 -3.02 7.04
C ALA A 4 -2.33 -2.06 6.89
N ASP A 5 -2.78 -1.45 7.99
CA ASP A 5 -3.87 -0.46 7.98
C ASP A 5 -3.48 0.81 7.22
N VAL A 6 -2.22 1.25 7.36
CA VAL A 6 -1.71 2.38 6.57
C VAL A 6 -1.59 2.01 5.10
N TYR A 7 -1.08 0.82 4.76
CA TYR A 7 -1.00 0.38 3.37
C TYR A 7 -2.38 0.38 2.71
N ASP A 8 -3.36 -0.27 3.34
CA ASP A 8 -4.75 -0.34 2.82
C ASP A 8 -5.33 1.06 2.65
N ALA A 9 -5.18 1.93 3.64
CA ALA A 9 -5.58 3.32 3.58
C ALA A 9 -4.97 4.13 2.42
N LEU A 10 -3.74 3.78 2.00
CA LEU A 10 -3.05 4.46 0.91
C LEU A 10 -3.53 3.99 -0.47
N VAL A 11 -3.84 2.70 -0.62
CA VAL A 11 -4.22 2.11 -1.91
C VAL A 11 -5.72 2.06 -2.17
N SER A 12 -6.54 2.33 -1.16
CA SER A 12 -8.00 2.36 -1.29
C SER A 12 -8.52 3.78 -1.53
N LYS A 13 -9.54 3.88 -2.40
CA LYS A 13 -10.22 5.12 -2.75
C LYS A 13 -11.01 5.63 -1.56
N ARG A 14 -10.99 6.95 -1.38
CA ARG A 14 -11.83 7.66 -0.41
C ARG A 14 -12.59 8.77 -1.11
N VAL A 15 -13.72 9.18 -0.54
CA VAL A 15 -14.62 10.21 -1.11
C VAL A 15 -13.87 11.47 -1.57
N TYR A 16 -12.83 11.86 -0.84
CA TYR A 16 -12.05 13.08 -1.06
C TYR A 16 -10.61 12.82 -1.54
N LYS A 17 -10.22 11.58 -1.79
CA LYS A 17 -8.83 11.25 -2.12
C LYS A 17 -8.75 10.03 -3.04
N PRO A 18 -8.13 10.17 -4.23
CA PRO A 18 -7.89 9.02 -5.10
C PRO A 18 -6.88 8.06 -4.45
N PRO A 19 -6.94 6.76 -4.77
CA PRO A 19 -5.97 5.80 -4.28
C PRO A 19 -4.58 6.12 -4.83
N PHE A 20 -3.54 5.79 -4.06
CA PHE A 20 -2.18 5.83 -4.56
C PHE A 20 -1.81 4.54 -5.29
N SER A 21 -0.82 4.63 -6.20
CA SER A 21 -0.22 3.44 -6.78
C SER A 21 0.49 2.61 -5.72
N HIS A 22 0.66 1.33 -6.03
CA HIS A 22 1.36 0.41 -5.14
C HIS A 22 2.78 0.90 -4.83
N GLU A 23 3.51 1.33 -5.85
CA GLU A 23 4.90 1.80 -5.76
C GLU A 23 4.98 3.04 -4.86
N LYS A 24 4.01 3.95 -4.97
CA LYS A 24 3.94 5.13 -4.12
C LYS A 24 3.63 4.75 -2.67
N ALA A 25 2.73 3.81 -2.43
CA ALA A 25 2.44 3.33 -1.08
C ALA A 25 3.67 2.66 -0.44
N VAL A 26 4.38 1.81 -1.19
CA VAL A 26 5.65 1.19 -0.75
C VAL A 26 6.68 2.25 -0.40
N LYS A 27 6.87 3.26 -1.25
CA LYS A 27 7.82 4.35 -1.00
C LYS A 27 7.51 5.10 0.30
N ILE A 28 6.24 5.45 0.54
CA ILE A 28 5.81 6.14 1.77
C ILE A 28 6.10 5.29 3.01
N ILE A 29 5.85 3.98 2.94
CA ILE A 29 6.11 3.06 4.06
C ILE A 29 7.61 2.93 4.33
N LEU A 30 8.44 2.83 3.28
CA LEU A 30 9.90 2.79 3.38
C LEU A 30 10.47 4.08 4.00
N GLU A 31 9.95 5.25 3.60
CA GLU A 31 10.35 6.54 4.17
C GLU A 31 9.99 6.65 5.67
N GLY A 32 8.96 5.93 6.12
CA GLY A 32 8.56 5.86 7.53
C GLY A 32 9.33 4.84 8.38
N ARG A 33 10.32 4.12 7.82
CA ARG A 33 11.09 3.09 8.50
C ARG A 33 11.87 3.65 9.70
N GLY A 34 11.63 3.10 10.89
CA GLY A 34 12.34 3.51 12.12
C GLY A 34 11.84 4.81 12.75
N SER A 35 10.84 5.46 12.15
CA SER A 35 10.17 6.64 12.71
C SER A 35 8.70 6.35 13.00
N HIS A 36 7.92 6.05 11.96
CA HIS A 36 6.49 5.74 12.05
C HIS A 36 6.20 4.25 12.14
N PHE A 37 7.12 3.43 11.62
CA PHE A 37 6.99 1.98 11.58
C PHE A 37 8.21 1.30 12.17
N ASP A 38 8.00 0.13 12.77
CA ASP A 38 9.07 -0.76 13.20
C ASP A 38 9.93 -1.16 11.98
N PRO A 39 11.27 -0.96 12.02
CA PRO A 39 12.15 -1.31 10.92
C PRO A 39 12.02 -2.76 10.46
N THR A 40 11.89 -3.71 11.38
CA THR A 40 11.79 -5.13 11.06
C THR A 40 10.49 -5.45 10.32
N LEU A 41 9.40 -4.76 10.67
CA LEU A 41 8.13 -4.92 9.95
C LEU A 41 8.18 -4.29 8.55
N VAL A 42 8.86 -3.16 8.39
CA VAL A 42 9.03 -2.53 7.07
C VAL A 42 9.88 -3.41 6.16
N ASP A 43 10.97 -3.98 6.68
CA ASP A 43 11.84 -4.89 5.93
C ASP A 43 11.07 -6.13 5.49
N ALA A 44 10.33 -6.77 6.40
CA ALA A 44 9.48 -7.91 6.08
C ALA A 44 8.39 -7.56 5.05
N PHE A 45 7.73 -6.40 5.20
CA PHE A 45 6.76 -5.92 4.22
C PHE A 45 7.40 -5.71 2.84
N TYR A 46 8.59 -5.12 2.78
CA TYR A 46 9.28 -4.88 1.52
C TYR A 46 9.63 -6.18 0.80
N GLU A 47 9.97 -7.25 1.50
CA GLU A 47 10.21 -8.57 0.88
C GLU A 47 8.95 -9.16 0.24
N ILE A 48 7.76 -8.85 0.76
CA ILE A 48 6.48 -9.44 0.32
C ILE A 48 5.52 -8.42 -0.31
N ASN A 49 5.99 -7.23 -0.66
CA ASN A 49 5.13 -6.13 -1.12
C ASN A 49 4.32 -6.50 -2.38
N ASP A 50 4.89 -7.29 -3.29
CA ASP A 50 4.18 -7.80 -4.46
C ASP A 50 2.96 -8.68 -4.10
N ASN A 51 3.02 -9.41 -2.98
CA ASN A 51 1.88 -10.17 -2.49
C ASN A 51 0.79 -9.24 -1.94
N PHE A 52 1.16 -8.15 -1.28
CA PHE A 52 0.22 -7.09 -0.89
C PHE A 52 -0.46 -6.47 -2.11
N ARG A 53 0.30 -6.21 -3.20
CA ARG A 53 -0.26 -5.71 -4.47
C ARG A 53 -1.30 -6.68 -5.05
N LYS A 54 -0.98 -7.97 -5.09
CA LYS A 54 -1.91 -9.01 -5.60
C LYS A 54 -3.18 -9.11 -4.78
N ILE A 55 -3.07 -9.05 -3.44
CA ILE A 55 -4.23 -9.06 -2.55
C ILE A 55 -5.08 -7.81 -2.82
N ALA A 56 -4.49 -6.62 -2.82
CA ALA A 56 -5.21 -5.38 -3.09
C ALA A 56 -5.90 -5.40 -4.47
N LEU A 57 -5.26 -5.96 -5.51
CA LEU A 57 -5.88 -6.11 -6.84
C LEU A 57 -7.09 -7.05 -6.83
N ASN A 58 -6.99 -8.18 -6.13
CA ASN A 58 -8.07 -9.18 -6.09
C ASN A 58 -9.29 -8.65 -5.35
N PHE A 59 -9.07 -7.87 -4.30
CA PHE A 59 -10.11 -7.36 -3.40
C PHE A 59 -10.44 -5.88 -3.58
N ALA A 60 -9.94 -5.23 -4.64
CA ALA A 60 -10.27 -3.84 -4.92
C ALA A 60 -11.79 -3.65 -5.11
N ASP A 61 -12.32 -2.66 -4.41
CA ASP A 61 -13.73 -2.30 -4.34
C ASP A 61 -14.16 -1.46 -5.55
N PHE A 62 -13.21 -0.71 -6.14
CA PHE A 62 -13.48 0.19 -7.27
C PHE A 62 -12.55 -0.08 -8.46
N ASP A 63 -13.06 0.13 -9.68
CA ASP A 63 -12.27 -0.02 -10.93
C ASP A 63 -11.05 0.90 -10.97
N GLU A 64 -11.16 2.10 -10.38
CA GLU A 64 -10.07 3.07 -10.29
C GLU A 64 -8.88 2.52 -9.48
N GLU A 65 -9.15 1.82 -8.38
CA GLU A 65 -8.12 1.15 -7.58
C GLU A 65 -7.46 0.05 -8.40
N ARG A 66 -8.25 -0.80 -9.07
CA ARG A 66 -7.73 -1.87 -9.93
C ARG A 66 -6.82 -1.32 -11.03
N LEU A 67 -7.24 -0.26 -11.69
CA LEU A 67 -6.47 0.40 -12.75
C LEU A 67 -5.16 0.97 -12.22
N ILE A 68 -5.19 1.67 -11.09
CA ILE A 68 -4.00 2.30 -10.51
C ILE A 68 -3.04 1.25 -9.95
N LEU A 69 -3.55 0.21 -9.30
CA LEU A 69 -2.76 -0.88 -8.76
C LEU A 69 -2.20 -1.81 -9.83
N SER A 70 -2.78 -1.85 -11.04
CA SER A 70 -2.30 -2.68 -12.15
C SER A 70 -1.14 -2.05 -12.91
N GLN A 71 -0.96 -0.74 -12.80
CA GLN A 71 0.17 -0.02 -13.38
C GLN A 71 1.47 -0.40 -12.66
N LYS A 72 2.56 -0.52 -13.42
CA LYS A 72 3.90 -0.85 -12.94
C LYS A 72 4.80 0.36 -13.13
#